data_AF-A0A1E4FII6-F1
#
_entry.id   AF-A0A1E4FII6-F1
#
_cell.length_a   1.000
_cell.length_b   1.000
_cell.length_c   1.000
_cell.angle_alpha   90.00
_cell.angle_beta   90.00
_cell.angle_gamma   90.00
#
_symmetry.space_group_name_H-M   'P 1'
#
loop_
_entity.id
_entity.type
_entity.pdbx_description
1 polymer ?
#
loop_
_entity_poly.entity_id
_entity_poly.type
_entity_poly.pdbx_seq_one_letter_code
_entity_poly.pdbx_strand_id
1 'polypeptide(L)' 'MHNRVKPRALILLNEAVHLAAEGSPLINDLDVLVQQGVRVMVDVISADEYKVEQNLKVGCIADMDNICDFLLTAWKVISL' A
#
# COMPACT_ATOMS: atom_id res chain seq x y z
N MET A 1 -21.23 -11.76 -7.28
CA MET A 1 -21.00 -11.92 -5.82
C MET A 1 -19.84 -11.00 -5.45
N HIS A 2 -20.08 -9.90 -4.76
CA HIS A 2 -18.99 -9.05 -4.27
C HIS A 2 -18.28 -9.80 -3.15
N ASN A 3 -17.00 -10.11 -3.35
CA ASN A 3 -16.15 -10.74 -2.34
C ASN A 3 -16.14 -9.85 -1.08
N ARG A 4 -16.80 -10.29 0.00
CA ARG A 4 -16.89 -9.53 1.27
C ARG A 4 -15.59 -9.55 2.08
N VAL A 5 -14.60 -10.35 1.67
CA VAL A 5 -13.32 -10.47 2.36
C VAL A 5 -12.34 -9.48 1.74
N LYS A 6 -12.13 -8.37 2.44
CA LYS A 6 -11.09 -7.38 2.11
C LYS A 6 -9.72 -7.84 2.64
N PRO A 7 -8.62 -7.51 1.95
CA PRO A 7 -7.29 -7.76 2.50
C PRO A 7 -7.08 -6.93 3.77
N ARG A 8 -6.25 -7.42 4.69
CA ARG A 8 -5.81 -6.65 5.86
C ARG A 8 -4.88 -5.50 5.46
N ALA A 9 -4.05 -5.74 4.44
CA ALA A 9 -3.09 -4.77 3.93
C ALA A 9 -2.90 -4.89 2.42
N LEU A 10 -2.59 -3.77 1.78
CA LEU A 10 -2.03 -3.65 0.44
C LEU A 10 -0.61 -3.08 0.59
N ILE A 11 0.39 -3.80 0.12
CA ILE A 11 1.80 -3.41 0.25
C ILE A 11 2.29 -2.97 -1.14
N LEU A 12 2.79 -1.74 -1.23
CA LEU A 12 3.34 -1.14 -2.45
C LEU A 12 4.86 -1.14 -2.35
N LEU A 13 5.50 -1.90 -3.24
CA LEU A 13 6.95 -2.05 -3.37
C LEU A 13 7.41 -1.59 -4.75
N ASN A 14 8.68 -1.19 -4.87
CA ASN A 14 9.28 -0.74 -6.12
C ASN A 14 8.41 0.37 -6.78
N GLU A 15 8.21 0.32 -8.09
CA GLU A 15 7.41 1.31 -8.84
C GLU A 15 5.94 1.40 -8.38
N ALA A 16 5.40 0.41 -7.66
CA ALA A 16 4.02 0.45 -7.19
C ALA A 16 3.76 1.59 -6.18
N VAL A 17 4.81 2.16 -5.58
CA VAL A 17 4.67 3.32 -4.68
C VAL A 17 4.06 4.54 -5.39
N HIS A 18 4.23 4.67 -6.71
CA HIS A 18 3.61 5.74 -7.49
C HIS A 18 2.07 5.70 -7.46
N LEU A 19 1.46 4.54 -7.24
CA LEU A 19 0.00 4.40 -7.19
C LEU A 19 -0.61 5.19 -6.03
N ALA A 20 0.16 5.38 -4.94
CA ALA A 20 -0.23 6.13 -3.76
C ALA A 20 0.19 7.62 -3.80
N ALA A 21 0.85 8.05 -4.88
CA ALA A 21 1.40 9.39 -5.05
C ALA A 21 0.44 10.33 -5.82
N GLU A 22 0.68 11.63 -5.71
CA GLU A 22 -0.02 12.66 -6.49
C GLU A 22 -0.01 12.35 -8.00
N GLY A 23 -1.15 12.58 -8.65
CA GLY A 23 -1.31 12.32 -10.10
C GLY A 23 -1.69 10.88 -10.45
N SER A 24 -1.68 9.95 -9.49
CA SER A 24 -2.20 8.60 -9.72
C SER A 24 -3.72 8.62 -9.94
N PRO A 25 -4.24 7.92 -10.97
CA PRO A 25 -5.68 7.81 -11.20
C PRO A 25 -6.37 6.94 -10.13
N LEU A 26 -5.61 6.21 -9.31
CA LEU A 26 -6.13 5.27 -8.31
C LEU A 26 -6.22 5.85 -6.89
N ILE A 27 -5.88 7.13 -6.69
CA ILE A 27 -5.90 7.75 -5.36
C ILE A 27 -7.24 7.60 -4.65
N ASN A 28 -8.35 7.86 -5.35
CA ASN A 28 -9.68 7.76 -4.74
C ASN A 28 -10.03 6.31 -4.39
N ASP A 29 -9.66 5.34 -5.22
CA ASP A 29 -9.92 3.93 -4.95
C ASP A 29 -9.08 3.42 -3.77
N LEU A 30 -7.82 3.84 -3.67
CA LEU A 30 -6.96 3.53 -2.53
C LEU A 30 -7.49 4.18 -1.23
N ASP A 31 -8.00 5.42 -1.30
CA ASP A 31 -8.58 6.09 -0.15
C ASP A 31 -9.82 5.35 0.36
N VAL A 32 -10.69 4.89 -0.54
CA VAL A 32 -11.83 4.03 -0.18
C VAL A 32 -11.37 2.76 0.54
N LEU A 33 -10.28 2.13 0.12
CA LEU A 33 -9.73 0.96 0.83
C LEU A 33 -9.25 1.33 2.24
N VAL A 34 -8.57 2.48 2.41
CA VAL A 34 -8.15 2.99 3.73
C VAL A 34 -9.36 3.27 4.62
N GLN A 35 -10.41 3.91 4.10
CA GLN A 35 -11.66 4.16 4.82
C GLN A 35 -12.38 2.86 5.21
N GLN A 36 -12.23 1.81 4.39
CA GLN A 36 -12.69 0.47 4.71
C GLN A 36 -11.77 -0.26 5.70
N GLY A 37 -10.70 0.35 6.20
CA GLY A 37 -9.79 -0.24 7.19
C GLY A 37 -8.72 -1.16 6.61
N VAL A 38 -8.48 -1.11 5.30
CA VAL A 38 -7.32 -1.75 4.68
C VAL A 38 -6.09 -0.88 4.95
N ARG A 39 -5.00 -1.49 5.43
CA ARG A 39 -3.71 -0.80 5.58
C ARG A 39 -3.03 -0.70 4.22
N VAL A 40 -2.92 0.50 3.65
CA VAL A 40 -2.08 0.74 2.47
C VAL A 40 -0.68 1.12 2.95
N MET A 41 0.28 0.23 2.72
CA MET A 41 1.67 0.36 3.17
C MET A 41 2.57 0.66 1.97
N VAL A 42 3.42 1.66 2.10
CA VAL A 42 4.37 2.10 1.07
C VAL A 42 5.77 1.89 1.60
N ASP A 43 6.58 1.09 0.90
CA ASP A 43 7.96 0.83 1.32
C ASP A 43 8.80 2.11 1.32
N VAL A 44 9.46 2.39 2.44
CA VAL A 44 10.25 3.60 2.66
C VAL A 44 11.42 3.74 1.68
N ILE A 45 12.13 2.64 1.38
CA ILE A 45 13.30 2.68 0.50
C ILE A 45 12.85 2.97 -0.94
N SER A 46 11.80 2.29 -1.40
CA SER A 46 11.18 2.54 -2.71
C SER A 46 10.64 3.97 -2.79
N ALA A 47 9.96 4.46 -1.75
CA ALA A 47 9.41 5.81 -1.73
C ALA A 47 10.50 6.89 -1.82
N ASP A 48 11.65 6.69 -1.18
CA ASP A 48 12.82 7.56 -1.29
C ASP A 48 13.45 7.50 -2.69
N GLU A 49 13.69 6.28 -3.22
CA GLU A 49 14.29 6.07 -4.54
C GLU A 49 13.50 6.78 -5.66
N TYR A 50 12.17 6.67 -5.62
CA TYR A 50 11.27 7.29 -6.59
C TYR A 50 10.82 8.71 -6.21
N LYS A 51 11.34 9.27 -5.10
CA LYS A 51 10.99 10.61 -4.58
C LYS A 51 9.49 10.82 -4.37
N VAL A 52 8.80 9.76 -3.96
CA VAL A 52 7.34 9.74 -3.75
C VAL A 52 6.95 10.25 -2.36
N GLU A 53 7.83 10.18 -1.36
CA GLU A 53 7.49 10.57 0.03
C GLU A 53 6.88 11.98 0.12
N GLN A 54 7.42 12.95 -0.62
CA GLN A 54 6.94 14.34 -0.59
C GLN A 54 5.55 14.53 -1.22
N ASN A 55 5.14 13.59 -2.07
CA ASN A 55 3.91 13.65 -2.86
C ASN A 55 2.94 12.52 -2.51
N LEU A 56 3.18 11.79 -1.41
CA LEU A 56 2.31 10.71 -0.96
C LEU A 56 0.93 11.27 -0.59
N LYS A 57 -0.14 10.72 -1.17
CA LYS A 57 -1.52 11.16 -0.92
C LYS A 57 -2.34 10.17 -0.09
N VAL A 58 -2.06 8.87 -0.21
CA VAL A 58 -2.84 7.81 0.46
C VAL A 58 -1.91 6.74 1.02
N GLY A 59 -2.26 6.20 2.19
CA GLY A 59 -1.48 5.16 2.86
C GLY A 59 -0.43 5.71 3.82
N CYS A 60 0.47 4.83 4.26
CA CYS A 60 1.53 5.17 5.21
C CYS A 60 2.86 4.56 4.79
N ILE A 61 3.94 5.30 5.03
CA ILE A 61 5.31 4.79 4.90
C ILE A 61 5.53 3.67 5.92
N ALA A 62 6.14 2.58 5.48
CA ALA A 62 6.49 1.43 6.29
C ALA A 62 7.91 0.96 5.95
N ASP A 63 8.66 0.56 6.97
CA ASP A 63 9.94 -0.12 6.78
C ASP A 63 9.74 -1.62 6.48
N MET A 64 10.83 -2.28 6.11
CA MET A 64 10.83 -3.69 5.78
C MET A 64 10.50 -4.59 6.97
N ASP A 65 10.77 -4.17 8.21
CA ASP A 65 10.41 -4.96 9.40
C ASP A 65 8.88 -5.03 9.56
N ASN A 66 8.21 -3.87 9.46
CA ASN A 66 6.75 -3.82 9.47
C ASN A 66 6.14 -4.57 8.28
N ILE A 67 6.68 -4.41 7.08
CA ILE A 67 6.21 -5.12 5.88
C ILE A 67 6.36 -6.64 6.07
N CYS A 68 7.51 -7.11 6.55
CA CYS A 68 7.75 -8.52 6.82
C CYS A 68 6.77 -9.09 7.85
N ASP A 69 6.50 -8.37 8.93
CA ASP A 69 5.50 -8.78 9.92
C ASP A 69 4.12 -8.99 9.29
N PHE A 70 3.70 -8.10 8.39
CA PHE A 70 2.42 -8.24 7.69
C PHE A 70 2.39 -9.43 6.73
N LEU A 71 3.50 -9.70 6.03
CA LEU A 71 3.63 -10.81 5.10
C LEU A 71 3.70 -12.16 5.82
N LEU A 72 4.52 -12.27 6.86
CA LEU A 72 4.75 -13.50 7.63
C LEU A 72 3.54 -13.90 8.47
N THR A 73 2.76 -12.93 8.94
CA THR A 73 1.52 -13.18 9.69
C THR A 73 0.27 -13.22 8.81
N ALA A 74 0.41 -13.05 7.48
CA ALA A 74 -0.72 -13.16 6.56
C ALA A 74 -1.14 -14.63 6.41
N TRP A 75 -2.45 -14.88 6.44
CA TRP A 75 -2.99 -16.19 6.09
C TRP A 75 -2.75 -16.54 4.61
N LYS A 76 -2.76 -15.53 3.75
CA LYS A 76 -2.51 -15.65 2.32
C LYS A 76 -1.91 -14.37 1.78
N VAL A 77 -0.83 -14.51 1.01
CA VAL A 77 -0.24 -13.43 0.22
C VAL A 77 -0.69 -13.59 -1.23
N ILE A 78 -1.08 -12.48 -1.86
CA ILE A 78 -1.41 -12.42 -3.29
C ILE A 78 -0.44 -11.40 -3.90
N SER A 79 0.42 -11.84 -4.80
CA SER A 79 1.32 -10.99 -5.57
C SER A 79 0.74 -10.75 -6.97
N LEU A 80 1.00 -9.57 -7.53
CA LEU A 80 0.60 -9.15 -8.88
C LEU A 80 1.82 -8.95 -9.76
#